data_AF-J3QT73-F1
#
_entry.id   AF-J3QT73-F1
#
_cell.length_a   1.000
_cell.length_b   1.000
_cell.length_c   1.000
_cell.angle_alpha   90.00
_cell.angle_beta   90.00
_cell.angle_gamma   90.00
#
_symmetry.space_group_name_H-M   'P 1'
#
loop_
_entity.id
_entity.type
_entity.pdbx_description
1 polymer ?
#
loop_
_entity_poly.entity_id
_entity_poly.type
_entity_poly.pdbx_seq_one_letter_code
_entity_poly.pdbx_strand_id
1 'polypeptide(L)'
;YTDIIQGKLDQRNQLLEVDFCIGRDIRKKDINNIVKTLHEWCDGCEAVLLGIEQQVLRANQYKENHNRTQQQVEAEVTNIKKTLKATASSSAQEMEQQLAERECPPHAEQRQPTKKMSKVKGPSCPLELPANACSPKIFNSSWLHLGRDGGIDAPLSAEGPVAASVFSPLLG
;
A
#
# COMPACT_ATOMS: atom_id res chain seq x y z
N TYR A 1 10.71 35.04 -44.66
CA TYR A 1 9.79 35.29 -43.54
C TYR A 1 10.65 35.26 -42.29
N THR A 2 10.73 36.36 -41.55
CA THR A 2 11.47 36.44 -40.27
C THR A 2 10.87 35.43 -39.29
N ASP A 3 11.70 34.58 -38.67
CA ASP A 3 11.36 33.44 -37.79
C ASP A 3 10.71 33.86 -36.44
N ILE A 4 9.72 34.76 -36.51
CA ILE A 4 9.01 35.33 -35.35
C ILE A 4 8.08 34.30 -34.72
N ILE A 5 7.57 33.36 -35.53
CA ILE A 5 6.67 32.29 -35.12
C ILE A 5 7.22 30.99 -35.71
N GLN A 6 7.34 29.97 -34.87
CA GLN A 6 7.64 28.60 -35.26
C GLN A 6 6.42 27.74 -34.98
N GLY A 7 6.05 26.90 -35.94
CA GLY A 7 4.81 26.15 -35.87
C GLY A 7 4.41 25.48 -37.18
N LYS A 8 3.23 24.85 -37.19
CA LYS A 8 2.70 24.09 -38.33
C LYS A 8 1.31 24.57 -38.71
N LEU A 9 1.04 24.68 -40.01
CA LEU A 9 -0.28 25.03 -40.52
C LEU A 9 -1.14 23.77 -40.63
N ASP A 10 -2.15 23.67 -39.77
CA ASP A 10 -3.22 22.69 -39.90
C ASP A 10 -4.30 23.26 -40.84
N GLN A 11 -4.18 22.90 -42.12
CA GLN A 11 -5.10 23.38 -43.16
C GLN A 11 -6.51 22.81 -43.02
N ARG A 12 -6.66 21.61 -42.43
CA ARG A 12 -7.97 20.99 -42.26
C ARG A 12 -8.82 21.78 -41.28
N ASN A 13 -8.20 22.17 -40.18
CA ASN A 13 -8.87 22.94 -39.13
C ASN A 13 -8.74 24.46 -39.35
N GLN A 14 -7.98 24.89 -40.37
CA GLN A 14 -7.70 26.29 -40.68
C GLN A 14 -7.03 27.02 -39.50
N LEU A 15 -6.12 26.33 -38.80
CA LEU A 15 -5.39 26.83 -37.64
C LEU A 15 -3.89 26.81 -37.88
N LEU A 16 -3.17 27.74 -37.24
CA LEU A 16 -1.72 27.71 -37.12
C LEU A 16 -1.37 27.24 -35.71
N GLU A 17 -0.82 26.04 -35.61
CA GLU A 17 -0.24 25.53 -34.36
C GLU A 17 1.09 26.24 -34.13
N VAL A 18 1.22 26.93 -33.00
CA VAL A 18 2.43 27.70 -32.67
C VAL A 18 3.16 27.01 -31.53
N ASP A 19 4.37 26.52 -31.83
CA ASP A 19 5.25 25.89 -30.84
C ASP A 19 6.03 26.96 -30.06
N PHE A 20 6.47 28.00 -30.76
CA PHE A 20 7.28 29.08 -30.19
C PHE A 20 7.02 30.40 -30.89
N CYS A 21 7.11 31.50 -30.14
CA CYS A 21 7.05 32.84 -30.70
C CYS A 21 7.93 33.83 -29.92
N ILE A 22 8.34 34.89 -30.62
CA ILE A 22 9.09 36.00 -30.02
C ILE A 22 8.12 37.08 -29.54
N GLY A 23 8.23 37.47 -28.26
CA GLY A 23 7.48 38.59 -27.71
C GLY A 23 7.93 39.92 -28.31
N ARG A 24 7.06 40.56 -29.10
CA ARG A 24 7.40 41.78 -29.85
C ARG A 24 7.18 43.08 -29.06
N ASP A 25 6.07 43.17 -28.34
CA ASP A 25 5.62 44.41 -27.69
C ASP A 25 5.25 44.12 -26.23
N ILE A 26 6.03 44.63 -25.28
CA ILE A 26 5.73 44.53 -23.83
C ILE A 26 5.43 45.92 -23.29
N ARG A 27 4.20 46.14 -22.82
CA ARG A 27 3.82 47.41 -22.21
C ARG A 27 4.02 47.33 -20.69
N LYS A 28 4.48 48.42 -20.08
CA LYS A 28 4.75 48.47 -18.62
C LYS A 28 3.55 48.03 -17.76
N LYS A 29 2.32 48.34 -18.20
CA LYS A 29 1.09 47.95 -17.49
C LYS A 29 0.84 46.43 -17.46
N ASP A 30 1.41 45.68 -18.42
CA ASP A 30 1.19 44.24 -18.56
C ASP A 30 2.21 43.43 -17.72
N ILE A 31 3.29 44.06 -17.21
CA ILE A 31 4.37 43.39 -16.47
C ILE A 31 3.83 42.64 -15.25
N ASN A 32 2.95 43.27 -14.46
CA ASN A 32 2.38 42.62 -13.27
C ASN A 32 1.55 41.39 -13.63
N ASN A 33 0.86 41.41 -14.77
CA ASN A 33 0.09 40.24 -15.24
C ASN A 33 1.03 39.12 -15.67
N ILE A 34 2.12 39.43 -16.38
CA ILE A 34 3.13 38.44 -16.78
C ILE A 34 3.74 37.76 -15.54
N VAL A 35 4.15 38.55 -14.54
CA VAL A 35 4.70 38.02 -13.28
C VAL A 35 3.68 37.14 -12.57
N LYS A 36 2.43 37.58 -12.49
CA LYS A 36 1.35 36.81 -11.87
C LYS A 36 1.16 35.45 -12.56
N THR A 37 1.07 35.44 -13.89
CA THR A 37 0.89 34.19 -14.66
C THR A 37 2.07 33.24 -14.49
N LEU A 38 3.30 33.76 -14.44
CA LEU A 38 4.49 32.93 -14.19
C LEU A 38 4.49 32.33 -12.78
N HIS A 39 4.13 33.12 -11.76
CA HIS A 39 4.00 32.59 -10.40
C HIS A 39 2.90 31.54 -10.28
N GLU A 40 1.71 31.78 -10.84
CA GLU A 40 0.62 30.80 -10.82
C GLU A 40 1.02 29.48 -11.49
N TRP A 41 1.84 29.55 -12.55
CA TRP A 41 2.37 28.35 -13.20
C TRP A 41 3.40 27.62 -12.32
N CYS A 42 4.32 28.35 -11.68
CA CYS A 42 5.27 27.79 -10.72
C CYS A 42 4.56 27.13 -9.53
N ASP A 43 3.61 27.82 -8.92
CA ASP A 43 2.81 27.31 -7.79
C ASP A 43 2.06 26.03 -8.19
N GLY A 44 1.51 25.98 -9.41
CA GLY A 44 0.88 24.78 -9.96
C GLY A 44 1.85 23.61 -10.08
N CYS A 45 3.06 23.85 -10.60
CA CYS A 45 4.12 22.83 -10.66
C CYS A 45 4.55 22.34 -9.27
N GLU A 46 4.75 23.26 -8.32
CA GLU A 46 5.11 22.92 -6.94
C GLU A 46 4.03 22.09 -6.26
N ALA A 47 2.75 22.47 -6.42
CA ALA A 47 1.63 21.73 -5.85
C ALA A 47 1.57 20.28 -6.38
N VAL A 48 1.79 20.08 -7.68
CA VAL A 48 1.83 18.74 -8.28
C VAL A 48 3.02 17.94 -7.73
N LEU A 49 4.22 18.52 -7.68
CA LEU A 49 5.42 17.86 -7.17
C LEU A 49 5.28 17.48 -5.68
N LEU A 50 4.80 18.38 -4.85
CA LEU A 50 4.49 18.12 -3.44
C LEU A 50 3.43 17.03 -3.28
N GLY A 51 2.42 17.04 -4.15
CA GLY A 51 1.41 15.99 -4.22
C GLY A 51 2.04 14.61 -4.47
N ILE A 52 2.95 14.51 -5.43
CA ILE A 52 3.68 13.28 -5.75
C ILE A 52 4.55 12.84 -4.56
N GLU A 53 5.31 13.75 -3.97
CA GLU A 53 6.16 13.46 -2.81
C GLU A 53 5.34 12.89 -1.64
N GLN A 54 4.20 13.51 -1.33
CA GLN A 54 3.30 13.02 -0.29
C GLN A 54 2.75 11.62 -0.60
N GLN A 55 2.43 11.33 -1.86
CA GLN A 55 1.96 9.99 -2.24
C GLN A 55 3.07 8.94 -2.10
N VAL A 56 4.31 9.28 -2.45
CA VAL A 56 5.48 8.40 -2.23
C VAL A 56 5.68 8.13 -0.74
N LEU A 57 5.62 9.16 0.11
CA LEU A 57 5.73 9.00 1.56
C LEU A 57 4.63 8.09 2.12
N ARG A 58 3.37 8.29 1.72
CA ARG A 58 2.25 7.44 2.15
C ARG A 58 2.43 6.00 1.71
N ALA A 59 2.85 5.77 0.46
CA ALA A 59 3.09 4.42 -0.06
C ALA A 59 4.22 3.71 0.72
N ASN A 60 5.30 4.43 1.05
CA ASN A 60 6.41 3.90 1.83
C ASN A 60 5.98 3.57 3.27
N GLN A 61 5.24 4.47 3.93
CA GLN A 61 4.69 4.21 5.27
C GLN A 61 3.75 3.01 5.29
N TYR A 62 2.90 2.86 4.26
CA TYR A 62 2.01 1.71 4.15
C TYR A 62 2.81 0.41 4.00
N LYS A 63 3.82 0.40 3.11
CA LYS A 63 4.71 -0.75 2.94
C LYS A 63 5.43 -1.13 4.23
N GLU A 64 5.96 -0.15 4.97
CA GLU A 64 6.65 -0.38 6.24
C GLU A 64 5.71 -0.95 7.32
N ASN A 65 4.53 -0.35 7.48
CA ASN A 65 3.52 -0.83 8.42
C ASN A 65 3.03 -2.25 8.08
N HIS A 66 2.86 -2.54 6.79
CA HIS A 66 2.49 -3.86 6.31
C HIS A 66 3.58 -4.90 6.63
N ASN A 67 4.83 -4.60 6.32
CA ASN A 67 5.97 -5.48 6.63
C ASN A 67 6.10 -5.71 8.14
N ARG A 68 5.96 -4.67 8.97
CA ARG A 68 6.00 -4.80 10.43
C ARG A 68 4.92 -5.75 10.94
N THR A 69 3.68 -5.55 10.48
CA THR A 69 2.54 -6.41 10.86
C THR A 69 2.77 -7.85 10.40
N GLN A 70 3.22 -8.04 9.17
CA GLN A 70 3.52 -9.35 8.61
C GLN A 70 4.59 -10.09 9.45
N GLN A 71 5.69 -9.42 9.78
CA GLN A 71 6.76 -9.99 10.61
C GLN A 71 6.25 -10.38 12.00
N GLN A 72 5.38 -9.57 12.61
CA GLN A 72 4.77 -9.90 13.90
C GLN A 72 3.92 -11.17 13.80
N VAL A 73 3.08 -11.28 12.77
CA VAL A 73 2.26 -12.48 12.53
C VAL A 73 3.14 -13.72 12.31
N GLU A 74 4.18 -13.61 11.49
CA GLU A 74 5.11 -14.72 11.21
C GLU A 74 5.88 -15.17 12.48
N ALA A 75 6.25 -14.21 13.34
CA ALA A 75 6.89 -14.50 14.63
C ALA A 75 5.93 -15.24 15.59
N GLU A 76 4.67 -14.80 15.70
CA GLU A 76 3.64 -15.46 16.52
C GLU A 76 3.38 -16.89 16.03
N VAL A 77 3.23 -17.09 14.72
CA VAL A 77 3.06 -18.44 14.12
C VAL A 77 4.24 -19.34 14.47
N THR A 78 5.47 -18.81 14.38
CA THR A 78 6.68 -19.55 14.73
C THR A 78 6.73 -19.90 16.22
N ASN A 79 6.36 -18.97 17.09
CA ASN A 79 6.34 -19.17 18.54
C ASN A 79 5.29 -20.22 18.95
N ILE A 80 4.08 -20.16 18.38
CA ILE A 80 3.03 -21.16 18.58
C ILE A 80 3.51 -22.55 18.13
N LYS A 81 4.11 -22.64 16.93
CA LYS A 81 4.64 -23.92 16.42
C LYS A 81 5.72 -24.51 17.33
N LYS A 82 6.63 -23.68 17.85
CA LYS A 82 7.66 -24.10 18.81
C LYS A 82 7.03 -24.59 20.12
N THR A 83 6.07 -23.85 20.66
CA THR A 83 5.37 -24.20 21.90
C THR A 83 4.62 -25.53 21.75
N LEU A 84 3.88 -25.73 20.66
CA LEU A 84 3.18 -26.99 20.39
C LEU A 84 4.14 -28.17 20.28
N LYS A 85 5.29 -28.01 19.62
CA LYS A 85 6.31 -29.08 19.52
C LYS A 85 6.91 -29.40 20.89
N ALA A 86 7.23 -28.39 21.70
CA ALA A 86 7.78 -28.58 23.04
C ALA A 86 6.80 -29.32 23.97
N THR A 87 5.52 -28.91 23.96
CA THR A 87 4.47 -29.59 24.75
C THR A 87 4.27 -31.03 24.30
N ALA A 88 4.27 -31.31 22.99
CA ALA A 88 4.14 -32.67 22.47
C ALA A 88 5.33 -33.58 22.81
N SER A 89 6.55 -33.05 22.84
CA SER A 89 7.73 -33.81 23.30
C SER A 89 7.69 -34.07 24.81
N SER A 90 7.24 -33.10 25.61
CA SER A 90 7.08 -33.27 27.06
C SER A 90 6.05 -34.34 27.40
N SER A 91 4.89 -34.35 26.73
CA SER A 91 3.84 -35.33 26.98
C SER A 91 4.23 -36.75 26.49
N ALA A 92 5.05 -36.86 25.45
CA ALA A 92 5.59 -38.14 25.01
C ALA A 92 6.57 -38.75 26.04
N GLN A 93 7.44 -37.93 26.64
CA GLN A 93 8.34 -38.39 27.70
C GLN A 93 7.59 -38.80 28.98
N GLU A 94 6.53 -38.06 29.36
CA GLU A 94 5.68 -38.47 30.49
C GLU A 94 4.98 -39.82 30.25
N MET A 95 4.52 -40.07 29.03
CA MET A 95 3.86 -41.34 28.68
C MET A 95 4.85 -42.53 28.66
N GLU A 96 6.08 -42.31 28.22
CA GLU A 96 7.13 -43.35 28.20
C GLU A 96 7.64 -43.69 29.60
N GLN A 97 7.74 -42.70 30.49
CA GLN A 97 8.11 -42.92 31.88
C GLN A 97 7.02 -43.68 32.66
N GLN A 98 5.74 -43.44 32.35
CA GLN A 98 4.63 -44.24 32.90
C GLN A 98 4.57 -45.67 32.35
N LEU A 99 5.08 -45.92 31.14
CA LEU A 99 5.14 -47.26 30.56
C LEU A 99 6.33 -48.07 31.11
N ALA A 100 7.48 -47.42 31.35
CA ALA A 100 8.66 -48.05 31.93
C ALA A 100 8.48 -48.43 33.42
N GLU A 101 7.62 -47.72 34.16
CA GLU A 101 7.35 -48.01 35.58
C GLU A 101 6.31 -49.14 35.80
N ARG A 102 5.77 -49.73 34.71
CA ARG A 102 4.71 -50.76 34.76
C ARG A 102 5.18 -52.21 34.62
N GLU A 103 6.48 -52.51 34.63
CA GLU A 103 7.02 -53.89 34.57
C GLU A 103 7.21 -54.60 35.94
N CYS A 104 6.27 -54.43 36.88
CA CYS A 104 6.22 -55.28 38.09
C CYS A 104 4.77 -55.58 38.53
N PRO A 105 4.36 -56.87 38.64
CA PRO A 105 3.05 -57.26 39.19
C PRO A 105 3.14 -57.87 40.59
N PRO A 106 2.01 -58.05 41.32
CA PRO A 106 0.93 -57.10 41.58
C PRO A 106 0.66 -56.98 43.11
N HIS A 107 -0.02 -55.91 43.56
CA HIS A 107 -0.73 -55.98 44.86
C HIS A 107 -2.11 -55.32 44.78
N ALA A 108 -3.03 -55.95 45.52
CA ALA A 108 -4.47 -55.94 45.35
C ALA A 108 -5.19 -54.67 45.83
N GLU A 109 -6.35 -54.46 45.20
CA GLU A 109 -7.61 -53.88 45.70
C GLU A 109 -7.60 -52.61 46.56
N GLN A 110 -8.26 -51.54 46.08
CA GLN A 110 -9.62 -51.21 46.52
C GLN A 110 -10.25 -50.12 45.62
N ARG A 111 -11.58 -50.15 45.50
CA ARG A 111 -12.39 -49.54 44.44
C ARG A 111 -13.35 -48.45 44.99
N GLN A 112 -13.59 -47.42 44.16
CA GLN A 112 -14.82 -46.57 44.00
C GLN A 112 -15.03 -45.28 44.84
N PRO A 113 -15.88 -44.31 44.42
CA PRO A 113 -16.59 -44.10 43.11
C PRO A 113 -16.42 -42.70 42.46
N THR A 114 -16.95 -42.61 41.24
CA THR A 114 -16.94 -41.51 40.24
C THR A 114 -17.63 -40.20 40.63
N LYS A 115 -17.26 -39.07 39.99
CA LYS A 115 -18.19 -38.06 39.40
C LYS A 115 -17.49 -36.91 38.61
N LYS A 116 -17.92 -36.80 37.34
CA LYS A 116 -18.23 -35.59 36.52
C LYS A 116 -17.11 -34.63 36.07
N MET A 117 -16.79 -34.76 34.78
CA MET A 117 -16.79 -33.74 33.70
C MET A 117 -17.02 -32.29 34.15
N SER A 118 -16.10 -31.38 33.82
CA SER A 118 -16.37 -29.94 33.78
C SER A 118 -15.67 -29.27 32.58
N LYS A 119 -16.55 -28.92 31.63
CA LYS A 119 -16.55 -27.92 30.57
C LYS A 119 -15.33 -26.97 30.45
N VAL A 120 -14.84 -26.89 29.21
CA VAL A 120 -14.01 -25.82 28.65
C VAL A 120 -14.55 -24.42 28.98
N LYS A 121 -13.67 -23.48 29.32
CA LYS A 121 -13.99 -22.05 29.32
C LYS A 121 -12.78 -21.28 28.80
N GLY A 122 -12.81 -21.01 27.50
CA GLY A 122 -11.85 -20.10 26.86
C GLY A 122 -12.10 -18.67 27.35
N PRO A 123 -11.05 -17.83 27.45
CA PRO A 123 -11.23 -16.40 27.62
C PRO A 123 -11.74 -15.80 26.30
N SER A 124 -12.96 -15.29 26.34
CA SER A 124 -13.49 -14.36 25.35
C SER A 124 -12.73 -13.04 25.45
N CYS A 125 -12.05 -12.64 24.37
CA CYS A 125 -11.65 -11.25 24.15
C CYS A 125 -12.70 -10.59 23.24
N PRO A 126 -13.43 -9.57 23.70
CA PRO A 126 -14.14 -8.67 22.82
C PRO A 126 -13.15 -7.62 22.33
N LEU A 127 -12.65 -7.77 21.10
CA LEU A 127 -12.07 -6.65 20.37
C LEU A 127 -13.08 -6.22 19.33
N GLU A 128 -13.89 -5.23 19.70
CA GLU A 128 -14.50 -4.34 18.73
C GLU A 128 -13.39 -3.76 17.85
N LEU A 129 -13.43 -4.10 16.57
CA LEU A 129 -12.76 -3.32 15.53
C LEU A 129 -13.62 -2.08 15.26
N PRO A 130 -13.09 -0.85 15.38
CA PRO A 130 -13.80 0.29 14.84
C PRO A 130 -13.85 0.13 13.32
N ALA A 131 -15.06 0.01 12.80
CA ALA A 131 -15.38 0.05 11.38
C ALA A 131 -15.07 1.44 10.82
N ASN A 132 -13.80 1.73 10.58
CA ASN A 132 -13.35 2.91 9.83
C ASN A 132 -12.20 2.52 8.89
N ALA A 133 -12.41 1.47 8.10
CA ALA A 133 -11.77 1.37 6.80
C ALA A 133 -12.66 2.07 5.77
N CYS A 134 -12.80 3.40 5.94
CA CYS A 134 -13.30 4.23 4.87
C CYS A 134 -12.22 4.25 3.80
N SER A 135 -12.45 3.52 2.71
CA SER A 135 -11.75 3.76 1.45
C SER A 135 -12.18 5.11 0.91
N PRO A 136 -11.27 6.05 0.62
CA PRO A 136 -11.47 6.99 -0.45
C PRO A 136 -10.92 6.33 -1.71
N LYS A 137 -11.83 6.00 -2.63
CA LYS A 137 -11.52 5.58 -3.99
C LYS A 137 -10.65 6.63 -4.69
N ILE A 138 -9.32 6.51 -4.65
CA ILE A 138 -8.42 7.08 -5.67
C ILE A 138 -7.27 6.08 -5.94
N PHE A 139 -7.63 4.83 -6.20
CA PHE A 139 -6.73 3.94 -6.91
C PHE A 139 -7.48 3.45 -8.15
N ASN A 140 -7.14 4.04 -9.28
CA ASN A 140 -7.53 3.52 -10.58
C ASN A 140 -6.96 2.10 -10.67
N SER A 141 -7.85 1.10 -10.69
CA SER A 141 -7.57 -0.34 -10.68
C SER A 141 -6.73 -0.85 -11.87
N SER A 142 -6.27 0.05 -12.75
CA SER A 142 -5.39 -0.25 -13.88
C SER A 142 -3.94 -0.54 -13.46
N TRP A 143 -3.46 -0.05 -12.31
CA TRP A 143 -2.06 -0.24 -11.89
C TRP A 143 -1.76 -1.53 -11.13
N LEU A 144 -2.78 -2.32 -10.75
CA LEU A 144 -2.60 -3.55 -9.96
C LEU A 144 -2.25 -4.80 -10.80
N HIS A 145 -2.19 -4.69 -12.13
CA HIS A 145 -1.88 -5.83 -13.01
C HIS A 145 -0.47 -5.83 -13.62
N LEU A 146 0.39 -4.85 -13.32
CA LEU A 146 1.74 -4.78 -13.92
C LEU A 146 2.92 -4.92 -12.92
N GLY A 147 2.68 -5.33 -11.68
CA GLY A 147 3.70 -5.34 -10.63
C GLY A 147 4.16 -6.71 -10.13
N ARG A 148 3.87 -7.80 -10.86
CA ARG A 148 4.25 -9.15 -10.42
C ARG A 148 4.71 -10.01 -11.58
N ASP A 149 5.90 -9.72 -12.09
CA ASP A 149 6.86 -10.74 -12.52
C ASP A 149 8.25 -10.09 -12.65
N GLY A 150 9.24 -10.71 -12.01
CA GLY A 150 10.62 -10.28 -12.08
C GLY A 150 11.23 -10.64 -13.44
N GLY A 151 12.03 -9.73 -13.98
CA GLY A 151 12.81 -9.95 -15.18
C GLY A 151 13.68 -8.74 -15.45
N ILE A 152 14.98 -8.90 -15.21
CA ILE A 152 16.04 -8.05 -15.74
C ILE A 152 15.94 -8.00 -17.28
N ASP A 153 16.32 -6.85 -17.83
CA ASP A 153 16.59 -6.53 -19.24
C ASP A 153 15.44 -6.02 -20.16
N ALA A 154 15.65 -4.77 -20.60
CA ALA A 154 15.22 -4.12 -21.86
C ALA A 154 13.82 -3.44 -21.95
N PRO A 155 13.60 -2.52 -22.92
CA PRO A 155 14.19 -1.18 -22.99
C PRO A 155 13.09 -0.07 -23.00
N LEU A 156 13.51 1.17 -22.72
CA LEU A 156 12.72 2.38 -22.91
C LEU A 156 12.12 2.45 -24.32
N SER A 157 10.79 2.46 -24.45
CA SER A 157 10.10 3.21 -25.49
C SER A 157 8.60 3.32 -25.25
N ALA A 158 8.04 4.43 -25.72
CA ALA A 158 6.64 4.74 -25.98
C ALA A 158 5.77 5.26 -24.81
N GLU A 159 5.73 6.60 -24.73
CA GLU A 159 4.55 7.40 -25.12
C GLU A 159 3.17 6.82 -24.76
N GLY A 160 2.52 7.40 -23.75
CA GLY A 160 1.11 7.17 -23.41
C GLY A 160 0.57 8.28 -22.52
N PRO A 161 -0.71 8.67 -22.66
CA PRO A 161 -1.15 10.05 -22.52
C PRO A 161 -1.23 10.52 -21.07
N VAL A 162 -0.70 11.73 -20.82
CA VAL A 162 -1.01 12.51 -19.62
C VAL A 162 -2.50 12.86 -19.63
N ALA A 163 -3.28 12.08 -18.90
CA ALA A 163 -4.67 12.44 -18.59
C ALA A 163 -4.65 13.66 -17.66
N ALA A 164 -4.61 14.86 -18.24
CA ALA A 164 -4.92 16.09 -17.56
C ALA A 164 -6.41 16.07 -17.17
N SER A 165 -6.72 15.58 -15.97
CA SER A 165 -7.98 15.93 -15.31
C SER A 165 -7.89 17.39 -14.89
N VAL A 166 -8.29 18.27 -15.81
CA VAL A 166 -8.68 19.64 -15.50
C VAL A 166 -9.88 19.56 -14.57
N PHE A 167 -9.65 19.76 -13.27
CA PHE A 167 -10.70 19.94 -12.30
C PHE A 167 -11.21 21.37 -12.44
N SER A 168 -12.22 21.58 -13.28
CA SER A 168 -12.97 22.83 -13.34
C SER A 168 -13.63 23.07 -11.97
N PRO A 169 -13.43 24.22 -11.31
CA PRO A 169 -14.31 24.61 -10.23
C PRO A 169 -15.53 25.30 -10.85
N LEU A 170 -16.65 24.58 -10.87
CA LEU A 170 -17.97 25.17 -10.97
C LEU A 170 -18.30 25.77 -9.58
N LEU A 171 -18.16 27.09 -9.42
CA LEU A 171 -19.03 27.88 -8.54
C LEU A 171 -18.84 29.40 -8.73
N GLY A 172 -19.92 30.10 -9.09
CA GLY A 172 -20.03 31.57 -9.06
C GLY A 172 -20.51 32.18 -10.36
#